data_AF-A0A3A5Q8Y1-F1
#
_entry.id   AF-A0A3A5Q8Y1-F1
#
_cell.length_a   1.000
_cell.length_b   1.000
_cell.length_c   1.000
_cell.angle_alpha   90.00
_cell.angle_beta   90.00
_cell.angle_gamma   90.00
#
_symmetry.space_group_name_H-M   'P 1'
#
loop_
_entity.id
_entity.type
_entity.pdbx_description
1 polymer ?
#
loop_
_entity_poly.entity_id
_entity_poly.type
_entity_poly.pdbx_seq_one_letter_code
_entity_poly.pdbx_strand_id
1 'polypeptide(L)'
;MLIIKVLSIALILLCVYKIYNSKNYLHCFMWFMLGMYLIHPNAELFRMSYAGSRLVLIFAFIARLLKDHTFSSVINRFPLKIELLLMFVFLLIQPLFTGWSGIKGVNWAIQDFLSTYFLFFLGFASLPSNVNIWKNIKKYIYIILLVVVLVGYMSYFMTENFVTLAHSASGEILWSSERALSERGFRSTGTQFSPNIFGLINVTLILLLFHFERKNYVKLIGTGLLLMNIFFCGTRAPFVVLLLSLIVYGFLINKKQMLKSLCLGLPFLVVFIYFLRDIPIVQSYVEGVLDILLTGGENTGGSSVELRNYQMATALMYFAEAPLVGHGIYYTMNLINEDGLFYNRYNSLLAGAEGYPFYLLIDYGVIYITLVISFMARVALYFYRNLNIHRSIAIALLFAEILFVMTSQPAHSWEVLFPWLGLFMRYVYNSNLEKKTHGYCISL
;
A
#
# COMPACT_ATOMS: atom_id res chain seq x y z
N MET A 1 11.78 -20.29 14.28
CA MET A 1 10.36 -20.05 13.95
C MET A 1 9.47 -19.73 15.15
N LEU A 2 9.41 -20.57 16.21
CA LEU A 2 8.52 -20.32 17.37
C LEU A 2 8.72 -18.95 18.03
N ILE A 3 9.96 -18.53 18.25
CA ILE A 3 10.29 -17.22 18.83
C ILE A 3 9.68 -16.07 18.00
N ILE A 4 9.78 -16.14 16.68
CA ILE A 4 9.23 -15.10 15.77
C ILE A 4 7.70 -15.05 15.85
N LYS A 5 7.02 -16.21 15.92
CA LYS A 5 5.58 -16.28 16.15
C LYS A 5 5.18 -15.60 17.47
N VAL A 6 5.88 -15.95 18.57
CA VAL A 6 5.63 -15.36 19.89
C VAL A 6 5.85 -13.85 19.90
N LEU A 7 6.94 -13.38 19.30
CA LEU A 7 7.22 -11.94 19.17
C LEU A 7 6.15 -11.23 18.33
N SER A 8 5.67 -11.85 17.25
CA SER A 8 4.61 -11.29 16.41
C SER A 8 3.30 -11.15 17.20
N ILE A 9 2.91 -12.18 17.96
CA ILE A 9 1.71 -12.15 18.80
C ILE A 9 1.85 -11.09 19.90
N ALA A 10 3.01 -11.03 20.57
CA ALA A 10 3.27 -10.01 21.58
C ALA A 10 3.18 -8.60 20.99
N LEU A 11 3.69 -8.40 19.77
CA LEU A 11 3.58 -7.13 19.06
C LEU A 11 2.13 -6.78 18.69
N ILE A 12 1.33 -7.76 18.24
CA ILE A 12 -0.11 -7.54 17.98
C ILE A 12 -0.81 -7.10 19.27
N LEU A 13 -0.65 -7.85 20.36
CA LEU A 13 -1.27 -7.53 21.65
C LEU A 13 -0.84 -6.15 22.17
N LEU A 14 0.45 -5.81 22.03
CA LEU A 14 0.97 -4.51 22.38
C LEU A 14 0.34 -3.40 21.53
N CYS A 15 0.24 -3.59 20.22
CA CYS A 15 -0.39 -2.63 19.32
C CYS A 15 -1.87 -2.45 19.67
N VAL A 16 -2.63 -3.52 19.87
CA VAL A 16 -4.04 -3.48 20.28
C VAL A 16 -4.20 -2.69 21.59
N TYR A 17 -3.40 -3.03 22.61
CA TYR A 17 -3.44 -2.34 23.90
C TYR A 17 -3.12 -0.84 23.75
N LYS A 18 -2.10 -0.51 22.96
CA LYS A 18 -1.68 0.89 22.75
C LYS A 18 -2.66 1.67 21.90
N ILE A 19 -3.26 1.08 20.87
CA ILE A 19 -4.32 1.71 20.07
C ILE A 19 -5.51 2.05 20.98
N TYR A 20 -5.94 1.10 21.80
CA TYR A 20 -7.12 1.27 22.66
C TYR A 20 -6.92 2.24 23.84
N ASN A 21 -5.71 2.32 24.39
CA ASN A 21 -5.40 3.08 25.62
C ASN A 21 -4.46 4.28 25.41
N SER A 22 -4.11 4.64 24.17
CA SER A 22 -3.22 5.78 23.91
C SER A 22 -3.80 7.09 24.47
N LYS A 23 -2.90 7.92 25.03
CA LYS A 23 -3.26 9.23 25.61
C LYS A 23 -3.87 10.20 24.58
N ASN A 24 -3.49 10.07 23.31
CA ASN A 24 -4.07 10.87 22.23
C ASN A 24 -4.15 10.07 20.92
N TYR A 25 -4.97 10.57 20.00
CA TYR A 25 -5.23 9.92 18.72
C TYR A 25 -4.01 9.87 17.79
N LEU A 26 -3.04 10.77 17.96
CA LEU A 26 -1.79 10.69 17.20
C LEU A 26 -0.95 9.47 17.62
N HIS A 27 -0.85 9.19 18.92
CA HIS A 27 -0.14 7.99 19.38
C HIS A 27 -0.90 6.73 18.96
N CYS A 28 -2.24 6.76 19.01
CA CYS A 28 -3.09 5.70 18.45
C CYS A 28 -2.77 5.45 16.97
N PHE A 29 -2.70 6.51 16.16
CA PHE A 29 -2.30 6.43 14.74
C PHE A 29 -0.92 5.79 14.56
N MET A 30 0.08 6.24 15.31
CA MET A 30 1.43 5.74 15.12
C MET A 30 1.57 4.27 15.53
N TRP A 31 0.87 3.82 16.57
CA TRP A 31 0.80 2.39 16.92
C TRP A 31 0.04 1.57 15.89
N PHE A 32 -1.02 2.14 15.32
CA PHE A 32 -1.74 1.53 14.20
C PHE A 32 -0.83 1.36 12.97
N MET A 33 -0.12 2.41 12.55
CA MET A 33 0.82 2.33 11.42
C MET A 33 2.00 1.40 11.68
N LEU A 34 2.53 1.39 12.90
CA LEU A 34 3.58 0.45 13.30
C LEU A 34 3.08 -0.99 13.15
N GLY A 35 1.85 -1.27 13.58
CA GLY A 35 1.24 -2.57 13.38
C GLY A 35 1.05 -2.93 11.90
N MET A 36 0.52 -2.02 11.08
CA MET A 36 0.34 -2.25 9.64
C MET A 36 1.66 -2.56 8.91
N TYR A 37 2.76 -1.93 9.32
CA TYR A 37 4.04 -2.08 8.64
C TYR A 37 4.85 -3.27 9.15
N LEU A 38 4.74 -3.62 10.43
CA LEU A 38 5.63 -4.59 11.06
C LEU A 38 4.98 -5.96 11.32
N ILE A 39 3.65 -6.01 11.43
CA ILE A 39 2.95 -7.26 11.69
C ILE A 39 2.64 -7.93 10.34
N HIS A 40 3.09 -9.18 10.20
CA HIS A 40 2.82 -10.00 9.02
C HIS A 40 1.29 -10.20 8.86
N PRO A 41 0.72 -10.04 7.65
CA PRO A 41 -0.74 -10.07 7.45
C PRO A 41 -1.35 -11.43 7.83
N ASN A 42 -0.60 -12.52 7.64
CA ASN A 42 -1.04 -13.88 8.00
C ASN A 42 -0.69 -14.27 9.45
N ALA A 43 -0.22 -13.33 10.28
CA ALA A 43 -0.01 -13.63 11.69
C ALA A 43 -1.38 -13.87 12.36
N GLU A 44 -1.67 -15.11 12.75
CA GLU A 44 -2.94 -15.44 13.39
C GLU A 44 -2.82 -15.32 14.92
N LEU A 45 -3.77 -14.60 15.52
CA LEU A 45 -3.90 -14.51 16.98
C LEU A 45 -4.83 -15.59 17.53
N PHE A 46 -5.83 -15.99 16.72
CA PHE A 46 -6.73 -17.09 16.97
C PHE A 46 -6.72 -17.98 15.73
N ARG A 47 -6.72 -19.32 15.88
CA ARG A 47 -6.86 -20.30 14.79
C ARG A 47 -8.23 -20.23 14.07
N MET A 48 -8.98 -19.14 14.23
CA MET A 48 -10.23 -18.90 13.51
C MET A 48 -9.92 -18.15 12.22
N SER A 49 -10.04 -18.86 11.11
CA SER A 49 -9.50 -18.56 9.77
C SER A 49 -10.11 -17.36 9.03
N TYR A 50 -10.62 -16.35 9.72
CA TYR A 50 -11.38 -15.26 9.09
C TYR A 50 -10.97 -13.85 9.52
N ALA A 51 -10.09 -13.68 10.50
CA ALA A 51 -9.62 -12.35 10.92
C ALA A 51 -8.10 -12.31 11.00
N GLY A 52 -7.45 -11.88 9.92
CA GLY A 52 -6.00 -11.64 9.91
C GLY A 52 -5.57 -10.61 10.97
N SER A 53 -4.31 -10.66 11.39
CA SER A 53 -3.74 -9.79 12.44
C SER A 53 -4.09 -8.31 12.27
N ARG A 54 -4.10 -7.81 11.03
CA ARG A 54 -4.33 -6.40 10.71
C ARG A 54 -5.80 -6.01 10.87
N LEU A 55 -6.73 -6.92 10.61
CA LEU A 55 -8.14 -6.70 10.87
C LEU A 55 -8.41 -6.52 12.38
N VAL A 56 -7.67 -7.22 13.24
CA VAL A 56 -7.72 -7.02 14.70
C VAL A 56 -7.30 -5.59 15.08
N LEU A 57 -6.28 -5.03 14.42
CA LEU A 57 -5.86 -3.65 14.66
C LEU A 57 -6.92 -2.64 14.21
N ILE A 58 -7.60 -2.91 13.08
CA ILE A 58 -8.72 -2.11 12.57
C ILE A 58 -9.85 -2.12 13.61
N PHE A 59 -10.25 -3.28 14.12
CA PHE A 59 -11.27 -3.39 15.15
C PHE A 59 -10.85 -2.70 16.46
N ALA A 60 -9.58 -2.79 16.87
CA ALA A 60 -9.08 -2.08 18.04
C ALA A 60 -9.21 -0.55 17.88
N PHE A 61 -8.95 -0.02 16.67
CA PHE A 61 -9.12 1.40 16.37
C PHE A 61 -10.60 1.80 16.37
N ILE A 62 -11.48 1.00 15.75
CA ILE A 62 -12.93 1.24 15.78
C ILE A 62 -13.43 1.24 17.23
N ALA A 63 -13.03 0.26 18.03
CA ALA A 63 -13.40 0.18 19.45
C ALA A 63 -12.94 1.41 20.24
N ARG A 64 -11.76 1.97 19.92
CA ARG A 64 -11.29 3.23 20.50
C ARG A 64 -12.22 4.41 20.17
N LEU A 65 -12.64 4.54 18.91
CA LEU A 65 -13.56 5.61 18.48
C LEU A 65 -14.94 5.49 19.14
N LEU A 66 -15.42 4.26 19.34
CA LEU A 66 -16.68 3.99 20.02
C LEU A 66 -16.59 4.30 21.52
N LYS A 67 -15.52 3.85 22.20
CA LYS A 67 -15.26 4.13 23.62
C LYS A 67 -15.25 5.63 23.94
N ASP A 68 -14.61 6.42 23.08
CA ASP A 68 -14.51 7.86 23.28
C ASP A 68 -15.75 8.63 22.75
N HIS A 69 -16.76 7.93 22.23
CA HIS A 69 -17.97 8.51 21.61
C HIS A 69 -17.68 9.52 20.48
N THR A 70 -16.54 9.38 19.80
CA THR A 70 -16.09 10.32 18.75
C THR A 70 -16.53 9.93 17.35
N PHE A 71 -16.89 8.66 17.13
CA PHE A 71 -17.20 8.12 15.80
C PHE A 71 -18.19 8.98 15.00
N SER A 72 -19.38 9.24 15.58
CA SER A 72 -20.44 10.02 14.92
C SER A 72 -20.01 11.45 14.61
N SER A 73 -19.24 12.09 15.50
CA SER A 73 -18.73 13.45 15.28
C SER A 73 -17.71 13.49 14.15
N VAL A 74 -16.83 12.50 14.08
CA VAL A 74 -15.77 12.44 13.07
C VAL A 74 -16.32 12.10 11.68
N ILE A 75 -17.20 11.10 11.56
CA ILE A 75 -17.78 10.69 10.28
C ILE A 75 -18.63 11.82 9.66
N ASN A 76 -19.32 12.61 10.49
CA ASN A 76 -20.09 13.75 10.01
C ASN A 76 -19.24 14.85 9.40
N ARG A 77 -17.98 14.98 9.86
CA ARG A 77 -16.97 15.93 9.36
C ARG A 77 -16.12 15.35 8.23
N PHE A 78 -16.21 14.05 7.95
CA PHE A 78 -15.40 13.40 6.94
C PHE A 78 -15.85 13.86 5.53
N PRO A 79 -14.95 14.48 4.72
CA PRO A 79 -15.34 15.05 3.43
C PRO A 79 -15.88 14.05 2.41
N LEU A 80 -15.50 12.77 2.54
CA LEU A 80 -15.83 11.71 1.58
C LEU A 80 -16.84 10.70 2.15
N LYS A 81 -17.64 11.11 3.14
CA LYS A 81 -18.59 10.21 3.82
C LYS A 81 -19.63 9.60 2.88
N ILE A 82 -20.03 10.33 1.85
CA ILE A 82 -21.03 9.86 0.88
C ILE A 82 -20.40 8.78 0.00
N GLU A 83 -19.22 9.03 -0.55
CA GLU A 83 -18.50 8.06 -1.39
C GLU A 83 -18.24 6.78 -0.60
N LEU A 84 -17.71 6.94 0.63
CA LEU A 84 -17.42 5.83 1.52
C LEU A 84 -18.68 4.99 1.83
N LEU A 85 -19.82 5.64 2.08
CA LEU A 85 -21.10 4.97 2.32
C LEU A 85 -21.59 4.22 1.07
N LEU A 86 -21.54 4.85 -0.11
CA LEU A 86 -21.97 4.23 -1.36
C LEU A 86 -21.13 3.00 -1.70
N MET A 87 -19.82 3.08 -1.50
CA MET A 87 -18.92 1.94 -1.69
C MET A 87 -19.24 0.79 -0.72
N PHE A 88 -19.47 1.10 0.56
CA PHE A 88 -19.86 0.10 1.54
C PHE A 88 -21.20 -0.58 1.20
N VAL A 89 -22.21 0.21 0.85
CA VAL A 89 -23.53 -0.29 0.47
C VAL A 89 -23.45 -1.16 -0.79
N PHE A 90 -22.68 -0.74 -1.80
CA PHE A 90 -22.47 -1.55 -2.99
C PHE A 90 -21.86 -2.91 -2.63
N LEU A 91 -20.75 -2.92 -1.88
CA LEU A 91 -20.06 -4.15 -1.49
C LEU A 91 -20.97 -5.09 -0.69
N LEU A 92 -21.83 -4.56 0.18
CA LEU A 92 -22.78 -5.38 0.95
C LEU A 92 -23.86 -6.04 0.10
N ILE A 93 -24.36 -5.33 -0.92
CA ILE A 93 -25.48 -5.80 -1.74
C ILE A 93 -24.97 -6.68 -2.89
N GLN A 94 -23.77 -6.43 -3.42
CA GLN A 94 -23.21 -7.14 -4.57
C GLN A 94 -23.30 -8.68 -4.46
N PRO A 95 -22.94 -9.34 -3.34
CA PRO A 95 -23.07 -10.79 -3.20
C PRO A 95 -24.49 -11.34 -3.44
N LEU A 96 -25.53 -10.52 -3.25
CA LEU A 96 -26.91 -10.91 -3.48
C LEU A 96 -27.24 -11.07 -4.98
N PHE A 97 -26.43 -10.47 -5.86
CA PHE A 97 -26.63 -10.51 -7.31
C PHE A 97 -25.80 -11.59 -8.02
N THR A 98 -24.78 -12.14 -7.36
CA THR A 98 -23.76 -12.98 -8.04
C THR A 98 -23.92 -14.47 -7.79
N GLY A 99 -24.78 -14.88 -6.84
CA GLY A 99 -25.29 -16.25 -6.69
C GLY A 99 -24.30 -17.30 -6.17
N TRP A 100 -22.99 -17.11 -6.28
CA TRP A 100 -21.99 -18.13 -5.92
C TRP A 100 -21.41 -17.99 -4.49
N SER A 101 -21.35 -16.76 -3.97
CA SER A 101 -20.65 -16.48 -2.70
C SER A 101 -21.57 -16.52 -1.47
N GLY A 102 -22.89 -16.36 -1.66
CA GLY A 102 -23.89 -16.39 -0.59
C GLY A 102 -23.54 -15.48 0.60
N ILE A 103 -23.82 -15.93 1.83
CA ILE A 103 -23.51 -15.18 3.07
C ILE A 103 -21.99 -14.99 3.25
N LYS A 104 -21.15 -15.91 2.76
CA LYS A 104 -19.69 -15.76 2.82
C LYS A 104 -19.23 -14.52 2.04
N GLY A 105 -19.88 -14.23 0.91
CA GLY A 105 -19.64 -13.02 0.12
C GLY A 105 -19.88 -11.72 0.90
N VAL A 106 -20.88 -11.68 1.78
CA VAL A 106 -21.14 -10.51 2.65
C VAL A 106 -20.02 -10.32 3.67
N ASN A 107 -19.53 -11.41 4.28
CA ASN A 107 -18.38 -11.32 5.19
C ASN A 107 -17.12 -10.82 4.46
N TRP A 108 -16.84 -11.35 3.27
CA TRP A 108 -15.75 -10.88 2.42
C TRP A 108 -15.86 -9.41 2.07
N ALA A 109 -17.06 -8.95 1.70
CA ALA A 109 -17.34 -7.54 1.41
C ALA A 109 -17.04 -6.62 2.60
N ILE A 110 -17.45 -7.01 3.81
CA ILE A 110 -17.15 -6.25 5.04
C ILE A 110 -15.63 -6.19 5.26
N GLN A 111 -14.94 -7.31 5.14
CA GLN A 111 -13.50 -7.39 5.37
C GLN A 111 -12.70 -6.58 4.35
N ASP A 112 -13.08 -6.64 3.07
CA ASP A 112 -12.45 -5.89 2.00
C ASP A 112 -12.68 -4.38 2.20
N PHE A 113 -13.90 -3.96 2.50
CA PHE A 113 -14.19 -2.55 2.79
C PHE A 113 -13.36 -2.02 3.98
N LEU A 114 -13.30 -2.80 5.07
CA LEU A 114 -12.54 -2.44 6.26
C LEU A 114 -11.03 -2.35 5.99
N SER A 115 -10.51 -3.24 5.15
CA SER A 115 -9.08 -3.33 4.80
C SER A 115 -8.67 -2.47 3.60
N THR A 116 -9.60 -1.70 3.02
CA THR A 116 -9.34 -0.79 1.89
C THR A 116 -9.74 0.64 2.23
N TYR A 117 -10.87 1.14 1.72
CA TYR A 117 -11.29 2.53 1.79
C TYR A 117 -11.60 3.01 3.20
N PHE A 118 -12.01 2.12 4.11
CA PHE A 118 -12.25 2.49 5.51
C PHE A 118 -10.97 2.91 6.25
N LEU A 119 -9.81 2.41 5.83
CA LEU A 119 -8.51 2.82 6.39
C LEU A 119 -8.22 4.30 6.16
N PHE A 120 -8.73 4.86 5.05
CA PHE A 120 -8.65 6.29 4.78
C PHE A 120 -9.41 7.07 5.86
N PHE A 121 -10.61 6.60 6.22
CA PHE A 121 -11.40 7.19 7.31
C PHE A 121 -10.70 7.04 8.66
N LEU A 122 -10.13 5.87 8.98
CA LEU A 122 -9.36 5.69 10.22
C LEU A 122 -8.17 6.65 10.31
N GLY A 123 -7.46 6.85 9.20
CA GLY A 123 -6.43 7.88 9.08
C GLY A 123 -6.97 9.27 9.40
N PHE A 124 -8.12 9.64 8.84
CA PHE A 124 -8.77 10.93 9.11
C PHE A 124 -9.22 11.09 10.57
N ALA A 125 -9.72 10.01 11.18
CA ALA A 125 -10.17 10.01 12.57
C ALA A 125 -9.04 10.20 13.59
N SER A 126 -7.79 10.03 13.15
CA SER A 126 -6.64 9.90 14.02
C SER A 126 -5.97 11.23 14.44
N LEU A 127 -6.41 12.37 13.92
CA LEU A 127 -5.86 13.67 14.29
C LEU A 127 -6.77 14.42 15.28
N PRO A 128 -6.28 14.76 16.48
CA PRO A 128 -6.97 15.69 17.36
C PRO A 128 -7.01 17.10 16.74
N SER A 129 -8.02 17.88 17.07
CA SER A 129 -8.33 19.15 16.40
C SER A 129 -7.29 20.27 16.60
N ASN A 130 -6.30 20.12 17.48
CA ASN A 130 -5.56 21.26 18.02
C ASN A 130 -4.10 20.93 18.41
N VAL A 131 -3.21 20.54 17.48
CA VAL A 131 -1.78 20.27 17.81
C VAL A 131 -0.82 20.45 16.62
N ASN A 132 0.37 21.02 16.89
CA ASN A 132 1.57 20.90 16.04
C ASN A 132 2.16 19.46 16.13
N ILE A 133 1.45 18.52 15.51
CA ILE A 133 1.66 17.06 15.52
C ILE A 133 2.97 16.57 14.91
N TRP A 134 3.58 17.36 14.03
CA TRP A 134 4.63 16.87 13.12
C TRP A 134 5.95 16.55 13.82
N LYS A 135 6.23 17.17 14.99
CA LYS A 135 7.46 16.91 15.76
C LYS A 135 7.51 15.48 16.31
N ASN A 136 6.37 14.95 16.73
CA ASN A 136 6.31 13.62 17.35
C ASN A 136 6.23 12.48 16.32
N ILE A 137 5.64 12.72 15.14
CA ILE A 137 5.53 11.72 14.07
C ILE A 137 6.90 11.20 13.62
N LYS A 138 7.92 12.08 13.54
CA LYS A 138 9.28 11.72 13.13
C LYS A 138 9.88 10.57 13.93
N LYS A 139 9.73 10.60 15.26
CA LYS A 139 10.28 9.58 16.15
C LYS A 139 9.76 8.19 15.77
N TYR A 140 8.47 8.08 15.49
CA TYR A 140 7.86 6.81 15.12
C TYR A 140 8.25 6.38 13.71
N ILE A 141 8.38 7.31 12.76
CA ILE A 141 8.91 7.01 11.43
C ILE A 141 10.32 6.41 11.54
N TYR A 142 11.19 6.94 12.39
CA TYR A 142 12.52 6.36 12.58
C TYR A 142 12.49 4.98 13.21
N ILE A 143 11.59 4.72 14.16
CA ILE A 143 11.43 3.38 14.76
C ILE A 143 11.00 2.38 13.68
N ILE A 144 9.99 2.73 12.89
CA ILE A 144 9.50 1.88 11.79
C ILE A 144 10.61 1.66 10.76
N LEU A 145 11.30 2.73 10.35
CA LEU A 145 12.42 2.68 9.41
C LEU A 145 13.52 1.75 9.90
N LEU A 146 13.93 1.87 11.16
CA LEU A 146 14.97 1.03 11.75
C LEU A 146 14.60 -0.45 11.67
N VAL A 147 13.38 -0.82 12.07
CA VAL A 147 12.93 -2.22 12.04
C VAL A 147 12.80 -2.72 10.60
N VAL A 148 12.22 -1.93 9.70
CA VAL A 148 12.08 -2.28 8.27
C VAL A 148 13.45 -2.51 7.62
N VAL A 149 14.43 -1.64 7.89
CA VAL A 149 15.81 -1.79 7.40
C VAL A 149 16.44 -3.06 7.96
N LEU A 150 16.42 -3.25 9.28
CA LEU A 150 17.06 -4.42 9.91
C LEU A 150 16.46 -5.74 9.40
N VAL A 151 15.13 -5.87 9.37
CA VAL A 151 14.46 -7.10 8.92
C VAL A 151 14.70 -7.35 7.44
N GLY A 152 14.68 -6.32 6.59
CA GLY A 152 14.93 -6.45 5.15
C GLY A 152 16.36 -6.92 4.85
N TYR A 153 17.35 -6.34 5.54
CA TYR A 153 18.75 -6.73 5.44
C TYR A 153 18.97 -8.16 5.94
N MET A 154 18.46 -8.49 7.14
CA MET A 154 18.58 -9.84 7.69
C MET A 154 17.97 -10.88 6.74
N SER A 155 16.77 -10.61 6.20
CA SER A 155 16.10 -11.55 5.29
C SER A 155 16.95 -11.80 4.04
N TYR A 156 17.56 -10.75 3.48
CA TYR A 156 18.40 -10.85 2.30
C TYR A 156 19.71 -11.60 2.55
N PHE A 157 20.46 -11.23 3.60
CA PHE A 157 21.75 -11.86 3.89
C PHE A 157 21.63 -13.29 4.41
N MET A 158 20.51 -13.63 5.04
CA MET A 158 20.19 -15.02 5.40
C MET A 158 19.60 -15.80 4.23
N THR A 159 19.27 -15.15 3.10
CA THR A 159 18.55 -15.74 1.96
C THR A 159 17.24 -16.43 2.39
N GLU A 160 16.60 -15.88 3.42
CA GLU A 160 15.43 -16.49 4.06
C GLU A 160 14.44 -15.41 4.50
N ASN A 161 13.20 -15.52 4.02
CA ASN A 161 12.08 -14.66 4.48
C ASN A 161 11.54 -15.18 5.82
N PHE A 162 12.36 -15.10 6.86
CA PHE A 162 12.14 -15.75 8.15
C PHE A 162 10.84 -15.33 8.86
N VAL A 163 10.35 -14.10 8.63
CA VAL A 163 9.05 -13.64 9.16
C VAL A 163 7.91 -14.35 8.43
N THR A 164 7.94 -14.39 7.10
CA THR A 164 6.92 -15.05 6.28
C THR A 164 6.91 -16.56 6.54
N LEU A 165 8.09 -17.18 6.63
CA LEU A 165 8.23 -18.61 6.95
C LEU A 165 7.62 -18.94 8.31
N ALA A 166 7.87 -18.08 9.30
CA ALA A 166 7.26 -18.20 10.61
C ALA A 166 5.73 -18.09 10.60
N HIS A 167 5.08 -17.62 9.54
CA HIS A 167 3.62 -17.51 9.46
C HIS A 167 3.00 -18.29 8.28
N SER A 168 3.77 -19.16 7.63
CA SER A 168 3.23 -20.07 6.61
C SER A 168 2.61 -21.32 7.26
N ALA A 169 1.48 -21.79 6.73
CA ALA A 169 0.78 -22.97 7.23
C ALA A 169 1.41 -24.29 6.72
N SER A 170 2.02 -24.27 5.53
CA SER A 170 2.58 -25.43 4.82
C SER A 170 4.11 -25.46 4.75
N GLY A 171 4.82 -24.42 5.20
CA GLY A 171 6.28 -24.31 5.03
C GLY A 171 6.72 -23.90 3.61
N GLU A 172 5.90 -24.20 2.59
CA GLU A 172 6.06 -23.69 1.23
C GLU A 172 5.51 -22.27 1.11
N ILE A 173 6.33 -21.37 0.59
CA ILE A 173 5.95 -19.98 0.34
C ILE A 173 6.21 -19.70 -1.12
N LEU A 174 5.29 -18.98 -1.77
CA LEU A 174 5.50 -18.38 -3.09
C LEU A 174 6.80 -17.55 -3.18
N TRP A 175 7.43 -17.18 -2.06
CA TRP A 175 8.70 -16.46 -1.95
C TRP A 175 9.67 -17.16 -0.97
N SER A 176 9.68 -18.49 -0.94
CA SER A 176 10.58 -19.31 -0.10
C SER A 176 12.05 -19.22 -0.55
N SER A 177 12.95 -19.75 0.28
CA SER A 177 14.39 -19.85 -0.01
C SER A 177 14.68 -20.65 -1.27
N GLU A 178 13.82 -21.59 -1.68
CA GLU A 178 14.00 -22.38 -2.91
C GLU A 178 13.99 -21.51 -4.18
N ARG A 179 13.25 -20.39 -4.18
CA ARG A 179 13.31 -19.41 -5.27
C ARG A 179 14.63 -18.64 -5.34
N ALA A 180 15.48 -18.69 -4.31
CA ALA A 180 16.81 -18.08 -4.35
C ALA A 180 17.69 -18.66 -5.46
N LEU A 181 17.44 -19.92 -5.84
CA LEU A 181 18.15 -20.64 -6.90
C LEU A 181 17.52 -20.43 -8.29
N SER A 182 16.41 -19.71 -8.40
CA SER A 182 15.80 -19.36 -9.69
C SER A 182 16.57 -18.23 -10.39
N GLU A 183 16.40 -18.08 -11.71
CA GLU A 183 16.99 -16.97 -12.49
C GLU A 183 16.66 -15.58 -11.93
N ARG A 184 15.56 -15.46 -11.17
CA ARG A 184 15.12 -14.21 -10.53
C ARG A 184 15.77 -13.93 -9.17
N GLY A 185 16.52 -14.88 -8.63
CA GLY A 185 17.23 -14.78 -7.36
C GLY A 185 16.32 -14.66 -6.12
N PHE A 186 16.95 -14.48 -4.96
CA PHE A 186 16.24 -14.30 -3.69
C PHE A 186 15.56 -12.93 -3.63
N ARG A 187 14.31 -12.90 -3.16
CA ARG A 187 13.48 -11.70 -3.05
C ARG A 187 13.03 -11.50 -1.61
N SER A 188 13.54 -10.44 -0.99
CA SER A 188 13.22 -10.09 0.40
C SER A 188 11.78 -9.57 0.50
N THR A 189 10.98 -10.19 1.36
CA THR A 189 9.63 -9.73 1.71
C THR A 189 9.60 -9.00 3.05
N GLY A 190 10.72 -9.00 3.79
CA GLY A 190 10.85 -8.34 5.08
C GLY A 190 9.76 -8.76 6.07
N THR A 191 8.97 -7.79 6.54
CA THR A 191 7.84 -8.01 7.46
C THR A 191 6.53 -8.40 6.76
N GLN A 192 6.54 -8.48 5.43
CA GLN A 192 5.36 -8.63 4.58
C GLN A 192 5.33 -9.99 3.89
N PHE A 193 4.16 -10.37 3.38
CA PHE A 193 3.99 -11.57 2.55
C PHE A 193 4.53 -11.39 1.12
N SER A 194 4.51 -10.15 0.61
CA SER A 194 4.88 -9.83 -0.78
C SER A 194 6.06 -8.87 -0.85
N PRO A 195 7.05 -9.12 -1.74
CA PRO A 195 8.16 -8.20 -1.95
C PRO A 195 7.69 -6.86 -2.54
N ASN A 196 6.59 -6.85 -3.32
CA ASN A 196 6.02 -5.61 -3.87
C ASN A 196 5.50 -4.69 -2.74
N ILE A 197 4.78 -5.25 -1.77
CA ILE A 197 4.24 -4.50 -0.62
C ILE A 197 5.36 -4.04 0.32
N PHE A 198 6.36 -4.89 0.57
CA PHE A 198 7.53 -4.48 1.33
C PHE A 198 8.27 -3.33 0.64
N GLY A 199 8.46 -3.41 -0.68
CA GLY A 199 8.97 -2.32 -1.48
C GLY A 199 8.15 -1.04 -1.33
N LEU A 200 6.82 -1.11 -1.42
CA LEU A 200 5.91 0.03 -1.25
C LEU A 200 6.04 0.69 0.14
N ILE A 201 6.24 -0.11 1.20
CA ILE A 201 6.52 0.42 2.55
C ILE A 201 7.81 1.26 2.54
N ASN A 202 8.88 0.75 1.91
CA ASN A 202 10.14 1.48 1.79
C ASN A 202 9.96 2.78 0.97
N VAL A 203 9.21 2.74 -0.14
CA VAL A 203 8.85 3.93 -0.93
C VAL A 203 8.13 4.96 -0.06
N THR A 204 7.12 4.53 0.69
CA THR A 204 6.33 5.39 1.57
C THR A 204 7.21 6.02 2.64
N LEU A 205 8.09 5.25 3.27
CA LEU A 205 9.03 5.77 4.27
C LEU A 205 10.01 6.78 3.68
N ILE A 206 10.51 6.59 2.46
CA ILE A 206 11.36 7.57 1.77
C ILE A 206 10.57 8.87 1.55
N LEU A 207 9.36 8.80 1.01
CA LEU A 207 8.51 9.98 0.78
C LEU A 207 8.24 10.75 2.09
N LEU A 208 7.92 10.03 3.18
CA LEU A 208 7.69 10.63 4.49
C LEU A 208 8.98 11.20 5.11
N LEU A 209 10.14 10.56 4.88
CA LEU A 209 11.45 11.07 5.31
C LEU A 209 11.76 12.40 4.61
N PHE A 210 11.55 12.49 3.29
CA PHE A 210 11.74 13.71 2.53
C PHE A 210 10.83 14.85 2.99
N HIS A 211 9.60 14.52 3.40
CA HIS A 211 8.62 15.47 3.89
C HIS A 211 8.92 15.96 5.32
N PHE A 212 9.14 15.05 6.26
CA PHE A 212 9.27 15.41 7.67
C PHE A 212 10.70 15.77 8.07
N GLU A 213 11.72 15.07 7.59
CA GLU A 213 13.09 15.37 7.97
C GLU A 213 13.53 16.73 7.39
N ARG A 214 14.32 17.48 8.15
CA ARG A 214 14.97 18.72 7.67
C ARG A 214 16.46 18.53 7.45
N LYS A 215 17.09 17.62 8.20
CA LYS A 215 18.53 17.35 8.13
C LYS A 215 18.87 16.52 6.89
N ASN A 216 19.60 17.11 5.94
CA ASN A 216 19.93 16.45 4.68
C ASN A 216 20.73 15.15 4.84
N TYR A 217 21.65 15.08 5.82
CA TYR A 217 22.43 13.85 6.05
C TYR A 217 21.55 12.68 6.52
N VAL A 218 20.52 12.94 7.35
CA VAL A 218 19.56 11.91 7.78
C VAL A 218 18.71 11.46 6.60
N LYS A 219 18.28 12.40 5.74
CA LYS A 219 17.58 12.04 4.48
C LYS A 219 18.43 11.13 3.61
N LEU A 220 19.69 11.49 3.41
CA LEU A 220 20.61 10.75 2.56
C LEU A 220 20.85 9.33 3.09
N ILE A 221 21.22 9.20 4.37
CA ILE A 221 21.49 7.89 5.01
C ILE A 221 20.22 7.03 5.03
N GLY A 222 19.10 7.59 5.50
CA GLY A 222 17.83 6.87 5.58
C GLY A 222 17.33 6.42 4.21
N THR A 223 17.44 7.29 3.20
CA THR A 223 17.07 6.94 1.82
C THR A 223 17.99 5.88 1.25
N GLY A 224 19.31 5.96 1.48
CA GLY A 224 20.26 4.93 1.04
C GLY A 224 19.93 3.55 1.60
N LEU A 225 19.67 3.45 2.91
CA LEU A 225 19.28 2.20 3.56
C LEU A 225 17.95 1.64 3.03
N LEU A 226 16.95 2.50 2.83
CA LEU A 226 15.64 2.08 2.29
C LEU A 226 15.71 1.71 0.80
N LEU A 227 16.56 2.38 0.00
CA LEU A 227 16.80 2.04 -1.40
C LEU A 227 17.47 0.66 -1.53
N MET A 228 18.41 0.33 -0.64
CA MET A 228 18.99 -1.01 -0.59
C MET A 228 17.94 -2.08 -0.27
N ASN A 229 17.00 -1.80 0.64
CA ASN A 229 15.86 -2.70 0.86
C ASN A 229 14.99 -2.88 -0.38
N ILE A 230 14.70 -1.79 -1.13
CA ILE A 230 13.96 -1.89 -2.40
C ILE A 230 14.74 -2.75 -3.41
N PHE A 231 16.06 -2.61 -3.46
CA PHE A 231 16.92 -3.45 -4.28
C PHE A 231 16.83 -4.94 -3.88
N PHE A 232 16.85 -5.24 -2.58
CA PHE A 232 16.70 -6.59 -2.03
C PHE A 232 15.32 -7.23 -2.30
N CYS A 233 14.28 -6.43 -2.60
CA CYS A 233 12.96 -6.96 -2.96
C CYS A 233 12.98 -7.71 -4.31
N GLY A 234 13.97 -7.44 -5.18
CA GLY A 234 14.02 -8.04 -6.52
C GLY A 234 12.85 -7.59 -7.41
N THR A 235 12.27 -6.42 -7.15
CA THR A 235 11.04 -5.92 -7.78
C THR A 235 11.31 -4.60 -8.51
N ARG A 236 10.92 -4.51 -9.78
CA ARG A 236 11.04 -3.26 -10.55
C ARG A 236 9.98 -2.21 -10.15
N ALA A 237 8.76 -2.65 -9.81
CA ALA A 237 7.63 -1.75 -9.58
C ALA A 237 7.87 -0.69 -8.47
N PRO A 238 8.39 -1.02 -7.28
CA PRO A 238 8.64 -0.02 -6.25
C PRO A 238 9.66 1.06 -6.65
N PHE A 239 10.65 0.74 -7.48
CA PHE A 239 11.58 1.76 -8.03
C PHE A 239 10.84 2.77 -8.92
N VAL A 240 10.00 2.27 -9.82
CA VAL A 240 9.20 3.12 -10.72
C VAL A 240 8.23 3.98 -9.92
N VAL A 241 7.52 3.38 -8.95
CA VAL A 241 6.59 4.10 -8.06
C VAL A 241 7.34 5.19 -7.28
N LEU A 242 8.51 4.89 -6.71
CA LEU A 242 9.31 5.87 -5.98
C LEU A 242 9.75 7.03 -6.87
N LEU A 243 10.34 6.73 -8.02
CA LEU A 243 10.89 7.73 -8.94
C LEU A 243 9.78 8.69 -9.40
N LEU A 244 8.68 8.15 -9.90
CA LEU A 244 7.57 8.96 -10.41
C LEU A 244 6.89 9.76 -9.28
N SER A 245 6.75 9.19 -8.09
CA SER A 245 6.16 9.89 -6.95
C SER A 245 7.06 11.01 -6.41
N LEU A 246 8.38 10.82 -6.39
CA LEU A 246 9.34 11.87 -6.07
C LEU A 246 9.32 12.99 -7.12
N ILE A 247 9.17 12.64 -8.40
CA ILE A 247 9.03 13.63 -9.48
C ILE A 247 7.78 14.48 -9.25
N VAL A 248 6.63 13.86 -9.02
CA VAL A 248 5.38 14.58 -8.72
C VAL A 248 5.55 15.46 -7.47
N TYR A 249 6.10 14.90 -6.38
CA TYR A 249 6.32 15.66 -5.16
C TYR A 249 7.23 16.87 -5.36
N GLY A 250 8.36 16.68 -6.06
CA GLY A 250 9.33 17.73 -6.37
C GLY A 250 8.76 18.83 -7.26
N PHE A 251 7.98 18.48 -8.29
CA PHE A 251 7.29 19.45 -9.14
C PHE A 251 6.27 20.29 -8.37
N LEU A 252 5.53 19.69 -7.46
CA LEU A 252 4.52 20.37 -6.64
C LEU A 252 5.12 21.26 -5.54
N ILE A 253 6.39 21.07 -5.17
CA ILE A 253 7.08 21.94 -4.20
C ILE A 253 7.91 23.02 -4.90
N ASN A 254 8.79 22.61 -5.82
CA ASN A 254 9.70 23.53 -6.49
C ASN A 254 10.03 23.01 -7.90
N LYS A 255 9.16 23.37 -8.85
CA LYS A 255 9.31 23.05 -10.27
C LYS A 255 10.70 23.39 -10.82
N LYS A 256 11.26 24.56 -10.51
CA LYS A 256 12.57 24.99 -11.03
C LYS A 256 13.71 24.11 -10.51
N GLN A 257 13.71 23.83 -9.20
CA GLN A 257 14.73 22.96 -8.61
C GLN A 257 14.59 21.52 -9.12
N MET A 258 13.36 21.02 -9.24
CA MET A 258 13.10 19.67 -9.77
C MET A 258 13.61 19.51 -11.20
N LEU A 259 13.34 20.49 -12.08
CA LEU A 259 13.87 20.50 -13.46
C LEU A 259 15.40 20.45 -13.46
N LYS A 260 16.06 21.28 -12.65
CA LYS A 260 17.53 21.24 -12.51
C LYS A 260 18.02 19.87 -12.01
N SER A 261 17.37 19.31 -10.99
CA SER A 261 17.70 17.99 -10.45
C SER A 261 17.51 16.87 -11.48
N LEU A 262 16.52 16.95 -12.36
CA LEU A 262 16.33 15.99 -13.45
C LEU A 262 17.41 16.15 -14.53
N CYS A 263 17.67 17.38 -14.98
CA CYS A 263 18.68 17.66 -16.02
C CYS A 263 20.10 17.27 -15.57
N LEU A 264 20.43 17.41 -14.28
CA LEU A 264 21.74 17.04 -13.74
C LEU A 264 21.78 15.59 -13.24
N GLY A 265 20.70 15.13 -12.61
CA GLY A 265 20.63 13.84 -11.94
C GLY A 265 20.45 12.66 -12.88
N LEU A 266 19.67 12.80 -13.97
CA LEU A 266 19.49 11.71 -14.92
C LEU A 266 20.79 11.34 -15.65
N PRO A 267 21.57 12.29 -16.22
CA PRO A 267 22.88 11.95 -16.80
C PRO A 267 23.83 11.33 -15.78
N PHE A 268 23.87 11.87 -14.56
CA PHE A 268 24.69 11.31 -13.50
C PHE A 268 24.30 9.88 -13.15
N LEU A 269 22.99 9.59 -13.06
CA LEU A 269 22.47 8.25 -12.79
C LEU A 269 22.80 7.27 -13.91
N VAL A 270 22.71 7.69 -15.19
CA VAL A 270 23.10 6.87 -16.33
C VAL A 270 24.59 6.53 -16.27
N VAL A 271 25.45 7.53 -16.02
CA VAL A 271 26.89 7.32 -15.86
C VAL A 271 27.18 6.41 -14.67
N PHE A 272 26.49 6.60 -13.55
CA PHE A 272 26.65 5.77 -12.37
C PHE A 272 26.26 4.30 -12.62
N ILE A 273 25.12 4.06 -13.28
CA ILE A 273 24.69 2.71 -13.68
C ILE A 273 25.71 2.08 -14.63
N TYR A 274 26.26 2.85 -15.58
CA TYR A 274 27.30 2.36 -16.48
C TYR A 274 28.53 1.84 -15.72
N PHE A 275 28.97 2.54 -14.66
CA PHE A 275 30.08 2.07 -13.82
C PHE A 275 29.73 0.85 -12.96
N LEU A 276 28.45 0.60 -12.69
CA LEU A 276 27.99 -0.56 -11.95
C LEU A 276 27.55 -1.73 -12.83
N ARG A 277 27.70 -1.62 -14.16
CA ARG A 277 27.17 -2.61 -15.11
C ARG A 277 27.74 -4.02 -14.90
N ASP A 278 28.96 -4.13 -14.39
CA ASP A 278 29.64 -5.41 -14.19
C ASP A 278 29.16 -6.13 -12.92
N ILE A 279 28.28 -5.50 -12.12
CA ILE A 279 27.62 -6.14 -10.98
C ILE A 279 26.43 -6.95 -11.50
N PRO A 280 26.40 -8.29 -11.35
CA PRO A 280 25.38 -9.15 -11.96
C PRO A 280 23.93 -8.76 -11.65
N ILE A 281 23.66 -8.32 -10.42
CA ILE A 281 22.32 -7.90 -10.03
C ILE A 281 21.95 -6.57 -10.72
N VAL A 282 22.89 -5.63 -10.85
CA VAL A 282 22.62 -4.35 -11.55
C VAL A 282 22.35 -4.62 -13.02
N GLN A 283 23.15 -5.49 -13.64
CA GLN A 283 22.97 -5.92 -15.01
C GLN A 283 21.57 -6.51 -15.25
N SER A 284 21.09 -7.43 -14.40
CA SER A 284 19.77 -8.04 -14.56
C SER A 284 18.60 -7.05 -14.43
N TYR A 285 18.75 -6.00 -13.59
CA TYR A 285 17.79 -4.89 -13.53
C TYR A 285 17.82 -4.03 -14.80
N VAL A 286 19.01 -3.67 -15.29
CA VAL A 286 19.20 -2.83 -16.48
C VAL A 286 18.68 -3.54 -17.73
N GLU A 287 19.11 -4.78 -17.95
CA GLU A 287 18.63 -5.63 -19.05
C GLU A 287 17.12 -5.81 -18.97
N GLY A 288 16.58 -6.01 -17.77
CA GLY A 288 15.16 -6.06 -17.53
C GLY A 288 14.38 -4.81 -17.95
N VAL A 289 14.92 -3.62 -17.69
CA VAL A 289 14.29 -2.36 -18.12
C VAL A 289 14.43 -2.16 -19.63
N LEU A 290 15.60 -2.47 -20.19
CA LEU A 290 15.86 -2.35 -21.62
C LEU A 290 15.00 -3.33 -22.43
N ASP A 291 14.82 -4.55 -21.96
CA ASP A 291 13.98 -5.57 -22.61
C ASP A 291 12.51 -5.11 -22.66
N ILE A 292 11.97 -4.54 -21.57
CA ILE A 292 10.63 -3.93 -21.60
C ILE A 292 10.53 -2.82 -22.66
N LEU A 293 11.55 -1.98 -22.78
CA LEU A 293 11.54 -0.84 -23.70
C LEU A 293 11.76 -1.24 -25.16
N LEU A 294 12.56 -2.27 -25.43
CA LEU A 294 12.99 -2.65 -26.78
C LEU A 294 12.14 -3.78 -27.37
N THR A 295 11.69 -4.73 -26.55
CA THR A 295 10.99 -5.95 -26.99
C THR A 295 9.63 -6.11 -26.32
N GLY A 296 9.27 -5.23 -25.38
CA GLY A 296 8.08 -5.42 -24.56
C GLY A 296 8.25 -6.46 -23.45
N GLY A 297 9.48 -6.89 -23.17
CA GLY A 297 9.79 -7.80 -22.05
C GLY A 297 9.76 -9.29 -22.41
N GLU A 298 10.02 -9.63 -23.67
CA GLU A 298 9.99 -11.03 -24.16
C GLU A 298 11.17 -11.89 -23.66
N ASN A 299 12.33 -11.27 -23.37
CA ASN A 299 13.57 -12.02 -23.09
C ASN A 299 13.91 -12.11 -21.60
N THR A 300 13.19 -11.39 -20.72
CA THR A 300 13.41 -11.44 -19.28
C THR A 300 12.22 -12.04 -18.55
N GLY A 301 12.49 -13.00 -17.65
CA GLY A 301 11.43 -13.68 -16.90
C GLY A 301 10.51 -12.70 -16.17
N GLY A 302 9.22 -12.75 -16.47
CA GLY A 302 8.17 -11.92 -15.87
C GLY A 302 6.95 -11.65 -16.74
N SER A 303 6.12 -10.70 -16.31
CA SER A 303 4.95 -10.28 -17.10
C SER A 303 5.43 -9.44 -18.28
N SER A 304 5.43 -10.01 -19.48
CA SER A 304 5.63 -9.27 -20.71
C SER A 304 4.43 -8.36 -21.00
N VAL A 305 4.62 -7.35 -21.86
CA VAL A 305 3.53 -6.48 -22.34
C VAL A 305 2.47 -7.31 -23.06
N GLU A 306 2.89 -8.31 -23.84
CA GLU A 306 1.98 -9.21 -24.54
C GLU A 306 1.11 -10.03 -23.58
N LEU A 307 1.71 -10.64 -22.54
CA LEU A 307 0.96 -11.35 -21.50
C LEU A 307 -0.07 -10.43 -20.83
N ARG A 308 0.32 -9.18 -20.55
CA ARG A 308 -0.59 -8.18 -19.95
C ARG A 308 -1.76 -7.84 -20.87
N ASN A 309 -1.54 -7.82 -22.18
CA ASN A 309 -2.60 -7.60 -23.17
C ASN A 309 -3.57 -8.79 -23.22
N TYR A 310 -3.07 -10.04 -23.20
CA TYR A 310 -3.94 -11.22 -23.11
C TYR A 310 -4.76 -11.25 -21.81
N GLN A 311 -4.12 -10.92 -20.68
CA GLN A 311 -4.80 -10.79 -19.39
C GLN A 311 -5.91 -9.73 -19.44
N MET A 312 -5.64 -8.57 -20.07
CA MET A 312 -6.63 -7.51 -20.23
C MET A 312 -7.77 -7.91 -21.16
N ALA A 313 -7.48 -8.53 -22.30
CA ALA A 313 -8.50 -9.03 -23.22
C ALA A 313 -9.40 -10.05 -22.53
N THR A 314 -8.81 -10.99 -21.78
CA THR A 314 -9.55 -11.99 -21.01
C THR A 314 -10.41 -11.33 -19.92
N ALA A 315 -9.87 -10.35 -19.19
CA ALA A 315 -10.64 -9.60 -18.19
C ALA A 315 -11.83 -8.84 -18.81
N LEU A 316 -11.68 -8.30 -20.02
CA LEU A 316 -12.76 -7.66 -20.77
C LEU A 316 -13.84 -8.65 -21.23
N MET A 317 -13.47 -9.89 -21.57
CA MET A 317 -14.45 -10.94 -21.87
C MET A 317 -15.33 -11.25 -20.66
N TYR A 318 -14.75 -11.45 -19.49
CA TYR A 318 -15.52 -11.59 -18.24
C TYR A 318 -16.33 -10.32 -17.94
N PHE A 319 -15.76 -9.13 -18.12
CA PHE A 319 -16.54 -7.90 -17.93
C PHE A 319 -17.78 -7.83 -18.83
N ALA A 320 -17.70 -8.32 -20.07
CA ALA A 320 -18.84 -8.36 -20.99
C ALA A 320 -19.97 -9.30 -20.52
N GLU A 321 -19.65 -10.34 -19.75
CA GLU A 321 -20.64 -11.28 -19.18
C GLU A 321 -21.44 -10.66 -18.02
N ALA A 322 -20.78 -9.85 -17.17
CA ALA A 322 -21.40 -9.23 -16.00
C ALA A 322 -21.02 -7.73 -15.84
N PRO A 323 -21.37 -6.86 -16.78
CA PRO A 323 -20.78 -5.51 -16.88
C PRO A 323 -21.22 -4.55 -15.77
N LEU A 324 -22.42 -4.73 -15.20
CA LEU A 324 -22.98 -3.79 -14.23
C LEU A 324 -22.38 -3.97 -12.83
N VAL A 325 -22.46 -5.19 -12.30
CA VAL A 325 -22.13 -5.52 -10.91
C VAL A 325 -20.92 -6.47 -10.78
N GLY A 326 -20.36 -6.92 -11.90
CA GLY A 326 -19.28 -7.90 -11.93
C GLY A 326 -19.73 -9.28 -11.47
N HIS A 327 -18.77 -10.19 -11.41
CA HIS A 327 -19.00 -11.58 -10.98
C HIS A 327 -19.02 -11.74 -9.46
N GLY A 328 -18.73 -10.70 -8.69
CA GLY A 328 -18.70 -10.73 -7.23
C GLY A 328 -17.30 -10.78 -6.65
N ILE A 329 -17.19 -10.26 -5.42
CA ILE A 329 -15.94 -10.19 -4.69
C ILE A 329 -15.20 -11.54 -4.60
N TYR A 330 -13.90 -11.52 -4.85
CA TYR A 330 -12.99 -12.68 -4.89
C TYR A 330 -13.22 -13.66 -6.04
N TYR A 331 -14.05 -13.34 -7.05
CA TYR A 331 -14.24 -14.22 -8.19
C TYR A 331 -12.91 -14.47 -8.94
N THR A 332 -12.17 -13.39 -9.25
CA THR A 332 -10.85 -13.46 -9.89
C THR A 332 -9.89 -14.32 -9.09
N MET A 333 -9.84 -14.16 -7.75
CA MET A 333 -8.96 -14.96 -6.90
C MET A 333 -9.29 -16.46 -6.95
N ASN A 334 -10.56 -16.81 -7.09
CA ASN A 334 -10.97 -18.20 -7.20
C ASN A 334 -10.79 -18.78 -8.61
N LEU A 335 -10.62 -17.93 -9.64
CA LEU A 335 -10.29 -18.33 -11.01
C LEU A 335 -8.79 -18.53 -11.25
N ILE A 336 -7.93 -17.82 -10.53
CA ILE A 336 -6.47 -17.83 -10.76
C ILE A 336 -5.70 -18.70 -9.77
N ASN A 337 -6.35 -19.18 -8.71
CA ASN A 337 -5.72 -20.10 -7.75
C ASN A 337 -6.12 -21.53 -8.11
N GLU A 338 -5.14 -22.40 -8.28
CA GLU A 338 -5.34 -23.83 -8.60
C GLU A 338 -6.12 -24.56 -7.50
N ASP A 339 -6.00 -24.11 -6.25
CA ASP A 339 -6.77 -24.61 -5.11
C ASP A 339 -8.05 -23.80 -4.81
N GLY A 340 -8.45 -22.90 -5.74
CA GLY A 340 -9.60 -22.03 -5.60
C GLY A 340 -10.94 -22.77 -5.67
N LEU A 341 -12.02 -22.12 -5.24
CA LEU A 341 -13.38 -22.69 -5.33
C LEU A 341 -13.80 -23.03 -6.77
N PHE A 342 -13.14 -22.43 -7.75
CA PHE A 342 -13.37 -22.66 -9.17
C PHE A 342 -12.21 -23.38 -9.85
N TYR A 343 -11.54 -24.33 -9.19
CA TYR A 343 -10.42 -25.07 -9.79
C TYR A 343 -10.77 -25.66 -11.18
N ASN A 344 -12.00 -26.18 -11.37
CA ASN A 344 -12.50 -26.70 -12.66
C ASN A 344 -12.67 -25.62 -13.75
N ARG A 345 -12.63 -24.35 -13.37
CA ARG A 345 -12.70 -23.17 -14.26
C ARG A 345 -11.43 -22.34 -14.17
N TYR A 346 -10.32 -22.94 -13.70
CA TYR A 346 -9.03 -22.27 -13.66
C TYR A 346 -8.70 -21.70 -15.03
N ASN A 347 -8.40 -20.40 -15.08
CA ASN A 347 -8.08 -19.72 -16.32
C ASN A 347 -6.62 -19.28 -16.31
N SER A 348 -5.77 -20.07 -16.97
CA SER A 348 -4.33 -19.82 -17.06
C SER A 348 -3.97 -18.49 -17.74
N LEU A 349 -4.85 -17.93 -18.58
CA LEU A 349 -4.63 -16.62 -19.20
C LEU A 349 -4.70 -15.46 -18.20
N LEU A 350 -5.32 -15.67 -17.04
CA LEU A 350 -5.35 -14.71 -15.94
C LEU A 350 -4.27 -15.00 -14.87
N ALA A 351 -3.47 -16.06 -15.04
CA ALA A 351 -2.38 -16.35 -14.11
C ALA A 351 -1.38 -15.18 -14.07
N GLY A 352 -1.10 -14.67 -12.87
CA GLY A 352 -0.24 -13.48 -12.69
C GLY A 352 -0.90 -12.14 -13.03
N ALA A 353 -2.23 -12.10 -13.21
CA ALA A 353 -2.99 -10.86 -13.39
C ALA A 353 -3.09 -10.10 -12.06
N GLU A 354 -2.02 -9.41 -11.69
CA GLU A 354 -1.92 -8.79 -10.36
C GLU A 354 -2.62 -7.41 -10.27
N GLY A 355 -2.82 -6.66 -11.35
CA GLY A 355 -3.32 -5.28 -11.24
C GLY A 355 -4.77 -5.18 -10.73
N TYR A 356 -5.06 -4.18 -9.89
CA TYR A 356 -6.41 -3.86 -9.45
C TYR A 356 -7.43 -3.66 -10.59
N PRO A 357 -7.08 -3.12 -11.77
CA PRO A 357 -7.99 -3.03 -12.91
C PRO A 357 -8.64 -4.36 -13.31
N PHE A 358 -7.92 -5.49 -13.17
CA PHE A 358 -8.49 -6.79 -13.49
C PHE A 358 -9.59 -7.18 -12.51
N TYR A 359 -9.35 -7.02 -11.21
CA TYR A 359 -10.37 -7.24 -10.19
C TYR A 359 -11.56 -6.30 -10.37
N LEU A 360 -11.31 -5.03 -10.72
CA LEU A 360 -12.39 -4.08 -10.98
C LEU A 360 -13.28 -4.52 -12.16
N LEU A 361 -12.69 -4.96 -13.26
CA LEU A 361 -13.41 -5.45 -14.44
C LEU A 361 -14.16 -6.75 -14.16
N ILE A 362 -13.49 -7.73 -13.57
CA ILE A 362 -14.03 -9.09 -13.41
C ILE A 362 -14.97 -9.18 -12.20
N ASP A 363 -14.52 -8.71 -11.03
CA ASP A 363 -15.24 -8.91 -9.76
C ASP A 363 -16.33 -7.87 -9.56
N TYR A 364 -16.12 -6.60 -9.96
CA TYR A 364 -16.95 -5.48 -9.47
C TYR A 364 -17.81 -4.75 -10.50
N GLY A 365 -17.41 -4.72 -11.78
CA GLY A 365 -18.19 -4.08 -12.84
C GLY A 365 -18.23 -2.54 -12.79
N VAL A 366 -18.97 -1.94 -13.72
CA VAL A 366 -18.92 -0.49 -14.03
C VAL A 366 -19.41 0.39 -12.89
N ILE A 367 -20.38 -0.08 -12.10
CA ILE A 367 -20.95 0.70 -10.99
C ILE A 367 -19.86 0.96 -9.95
N TYR A 368 -19.14 -0.08 -9.53
CA TYR A 368 -18.08 0.07 -8.54
C TYR A 368 -16.86 0.78 -9.12
N ILE A 369 -16.49 0.51 -10.38
CA ILE A 369 -15.42 1.25 -11.08
C ILE A 369 -15.68 2.76 -11.00
N THR A 370 -16.93 3.17 -11.25
CA THR A 370 -17.34 4.59 -11.17
C THR A 370 -17.20 5.14 -9.75
N LEU A 371 -17.58 4.36 -8.73
CA LEU A 371 -17.40 4.75 -7.33
C LEU A 371 -15.93 4.91 -6.94
N VAL A 372 -15.06 3.98 -7.37
CA VAL A 372 -13.61 4.04 -7.13
C VAL A 372 -13.00 5.26 -7.80
N ILE A 373 -13.32 5.50 -9.08
CA ILE A 373 -12.84 6.70 -9.81
C ILE A 373 -13.33 7.98 -9.13
N SER A 374 -14.61 8.03 -8.74
CA SER A 374 -15.19 9.18 -8.03
C SER A 374 -14.49 9.45 -6.69
N PHE A 375 -14.24 8.40 -5.90
CA PHE A 375 -13.51 8.50 -4.64
C PHE A 375 -12.10 9.06 -4.87
N MET A 376 -11.33 8.45 -5.76
CA MET A 376 -9.95 8.86 -6.06
C MET A 376 -9.88 10.29 -6.61
N ALA A 377 -10.78 10.65 -7.53
CA ALA A 377 -10.85 11.99 -8.09
C ALA A 377 -11.18 13.05 -7.03
N ARG A 378 -12.10 12.75 -6.10
CA ARG A 378 -12.42 13.67 -4.99
C ARG A 378 -11.27 13.81 -4.00
N VAL A 379 -10.56 12.73 -3.68
CA VAL A 379 -9.33 12.80 -2.85
C VAL A 379 -8.30 13.70 -3.54
N ALA A 380 -8.03 13.47 -4.83
CA ALA A 380 -7.08 14.26 -5.60
C ALA A 380 -7.46 15.74 -5.64
N LEU A 381 -8.73 16.05 -5.95
CA LEU A 381 -9.24 17.41 -5.98
C LEU A 381 -9.15 18.10 -4.61
N TYR A 382 -9.43 17.36 -3.53
CA TYR A 382 -9.35 17.89 -2.17
C TYR A 382 -7.93 18.37 -1.83
N PHE A 383 -6.91 17.58 -2.18
CA PHE A 383 -5.52 17.97 -1.96
C PHE A 383 -5.00 19.00 -2.97
N TYR A 384 -5.45 18.95 -4.22
CA TYR A 384 -4.98 19.87 -5.26
C TYR A 384 -5.40 21.33 -5.01
N ARG A 385 -6.55 21.54 -4.38
CA ARG A 385 -6.99 22.89 -3.97
C ARG A 385 -5.93 23.50 -3.03
N ASN A 386 -5.49 24.74 -3.25
CA ASN A 386 -4.58 25.48 -2.37
C ASN A 386 -3.33 24.69 -1.93
N LEU A 387 -2.54 24.23 -2.91
CA LEU A 387 -1.33 23.42 -2.70
C LEU A 387 -0.40 24.03 -1.63
N ASN A 388 0.09 23.16 -0.76
CA ASN A 388 1.16 23.44 0.20
C ASN A 388 1.97 22.17 0.39
N ILE A 389 3.07 22.23 1.13
CA ILE A 389 3.97 21.06 1.30
C ILE A 389 3.26 19.80 1.82
N HIS A 390 2.26 19.93 2.71
CA HIS A 390 1.49 18.80 3.26
C HIS A 390 0.48 18.23 2.25
N ARG A 391 -0.11 19.08 1.40
CA ARG A 391 -0.95 18.62 0.30
C ARG A 391 -0.13 17.99 -0.83
N SER A 392 1.05 18.54 -1.12
CA SER A 392 1.96 18.01 -2.14
C SER A 392 2.43 16.60 -1.80
N ILE A 393 2.78 16.31 -0.54
CA ILE A 393 3.13 14.93 -0.14
C ILE A 393 1.92 14.00 -0.20
N ALA A 394 0.72 14.46 0.17
CA ALA A 394 -0.49 13.65 0.07
C ALA A 394 -0.82 13.30 -1.39
N ILE A 395 -0.64 14.23 -2.33
CA ILE A 395 -0.80 13.94 -3.77
C ILE A 395 0.26 12.93 -4.24
N ALA A 396 1.50 13.06 -3.80
CA ALA A 396 2.56 12.11 -4.15
C ALA A 396 2.28 10.71 -3.60
N LEU A 397 1.76 10.58 -2.38
CA LEU A 397 1.33 9.31 -1.79
C LEU A 397 0.12 8.72 -2.51
N LEU A 398 -0.87 9.54 -2.89
CA LEU A 398 -2.02 9.10 -3.67
C LEU A 398 -1.59 8.62 -5.05
N PHE A 399 -0.67 9.34 -5.69
CA PHE A 399 -0.11 8.97 -6.98
C PHE A 399 0.72 7.67 -6.88
N ALA A 400 1.48 7.49 -5.79
CA ALA A 400 2.18 6.24 -5.51
C ALA A 400 1.21 5.06 -5.42
N GLU A 401 0.09 5.22 -4.70
CA GLU A 401 -0.94 4.20 -4.59
C GLU A 401 -1.54 3.86 -5.95
N ILE A 402 -1.94 4.86 -6.74
CA ILE A 402 -2.52 4.67 -8.07
C ILE A 402 -1.55 3.90 -8.97
N LEU A 403 -0.28 4.30 -9.04
CA LEU A 403 0.73 3.58 -9.84
C LEU A 403 0.92 2.14 -9.36
N PHE A 404 0.95 1.94 -8.05
CA PHE A 404 1.12 0.62 -7.47
C PHE A 404 -0.06 -0.31 -7.81
N VAL A 405 -1.30 0.11 -7.54
CA VAL A 405 -2.49 -0.74 -7.78
C VAL A 405 -2.75 -1.00 -9.26
N MET A 406 -2.27 -0.14 -10.17
CA MET A 406 -2.35 -0.40 -11.61
C MET A 406 -1.42 -1.52 -12.07
N THR A 407 -0.31 -1.74 -11.35
CA THR A 407 0.77 -2.64 -11.78
C THR A 407 0.89 -3.89 -10.92
N SER A 408 0.46 -3.86 -9.68
CA SER A 408 0.62 -4.92 -8.68
C SER A 408 -0.68 -5.18 -7.92
N GLN A 409 -0.71 -6.33 -7.26
CA GLN A 409 -1.83 -6.74 -6.43
C GLN A 409 -2.10 -5.71 -5.34
N PRO A 410 -3.33 -5.18 -5.23
CA PRO A 410 -3.65 -4.17 -4.24
C PRO A 410 -3.63 -4.71 -2.81
N ALA A 411 -3.51 -6.03 -2.64
CA ALA A 411 -3.52 -6.72 -1.35
C ALA A 411 -2.55 -6.03 -0.37
N HIS A 412 -3.11 -5.40 0.67
CA HIS A 412 -2.41 -4.65 1.71
C HIS A 412 -1.75 -3.31 1.33
N SER A 413 -1.78 -2.88 0.06
CA SER A 413 -1.24 -1.56 -0.33
C SER A 413 -2.02 -0.41 0.33
N TRP A 414 -3.34 -0.54 0.40
CA TRP A 414 -4.23 0.36 1.13
C TRP A 414 -3.81 0.54 2.60
N GLU A 415 -3.42 -0.53 3.29
CA GLU A 415 -2.94 -0.51 4.69
C GLU A 415 -1.66 0.31 4.87
N VAL A 416 -0.88 0.44 3.79
CA VAL A 416 0.33 1.25 3.78
C VAL A 416 -0.01 2.73 3.60
N LEU A 417 -0.77 3.08 2.55
CA LEU A 417 -0.89 4.47 2.10
C LEU A 417 -2.15 5.20 2.56
N PHE A 418 -3.31 4.53 2.63
CA PHE A 418 -4.59 5.20 2.93
C PHE A 418 -4.68 5.83 4.32
N PRO A 419 -4.18 5.22 5.40
CA PRO A 419 -4.16 5.86 6.70
C PRO A 419 -3.39 7.20 6.70
N TRP A 420 -2.27 7.29 5.98
CA TRP A 420 -1.51 8.54 5.84
C TRP A 420 -2.30 9.60 5.05
N LEU A 421 -2.94 9.19 3.95
CA LEU A 421 -3.80 10.10 3.17
C LEU A 421 -4.95 10.65 4.03
N GLY A 422 -5.60 9.80 4.82
CA GLY A 422 -6.60 10.21 5.79
C GLY A 422 -6.06 11.23 6.80
N LEU A 423 -4.88 10.97 7.37
CA LEU A 423 -4.22 11.86 8.33
C LEU A 423 -3.97 13.25 7.70
N PHE A 424 -3.42 13.29 6.48
CA PHE A 424 -3.18 14.56 5.76
C PHE A 424 -4.49 15.28 5.42
N MET A 425 -5.55 14.54 5.05
CA MET A 425 -6.87 15.12 4.80
C MET A 425 -7.41 15.80 6.06
N ARG A 426 -7.27 15.17 7.22
CA ARG A 426 -7.70 15.74 8.51
C ARG A 426 -6.90 16.97 8.90
N TYR A 427 -5.59 16.95 8.68
CA TYR A 427 -4.74 18.12 8.89
C TYR A 427 -5.19 19.31 8.02
N VAL A 428 -5.44 19.04 6.73
CA VAL A 428 -5.96 20.05 5.80
C VAL A 428 -7.33 20.56 6.22
N TYR A 429 -8.21 19.67 6.69
CA TYR A 429 -9.53 20.03 7.18
C TYR A 429 -9.44 21.01 8.36
N ASN A 430 -8.63 20.69 9.38
CA ASN A 430 -8.46 21.53 10.56
C ASN A 430 -7.82 22.89 10.21
N SER A 431 -6.77 22.91 9.37
CA SER A 431 -6.14 24.17 8.96
C SER A 431 -7.07 25.08 8.16
N ASN A 432 -7.97 24.52 7.34
CA ASN A 432 -8.99 25.32 6.66
C ASN A 432 -10.05 25.86 7.64
N LEU A 433 -10.40 25.11 8.69
CA LEU A 433 -11.31 25.58 9.73
C LEU A 433 -10.70 26.73 10.54
N GLU A 434 -9.44 26.61 10.96
CA GLU A 434 -8.71 27.67 11.68
C GLU A 434 -8.67 28.97 10.86
N LYS A 435 -8.38 28.88 9.56
CA LYS A 435 -8.39 30.05 8.65
C LYS A 435 -9.77 30.71 8.57
N LYS A 436 -10.86 29.94 8.61
CA LYS A 436 -12.22 30.47 8.57
C LYS A 436 -12.65 31.10 9.89
N THR A 437 -12.24 30.54 11.02
CA THR A 437 -12.63 31.05 12.35
C THR A 437 -11.81 32.26 12.79
N HIS A 438 -10.55 32.37 12.35
CA HIS A 438 -9.64 33.43 12.80
C HIS A 438 -9.33 34.48 11.72
N GLY A 439 -10.10 34.51 10.62
CA GLY A 439 -10.09 35.58 9.61
C GLY A 439 -8.72 36.18 9.32
N TYR A 440 -7.87 35.46 8.57
CA TYR A 440 -6.53 35.90 8.15
C TYR A 440 -5.64 36.48 9.26
N CYS A 441 -4.81 35.64 9.85
CA CYS A 441 -3.47 36.05 10.31
C CYS A 441 -2.59 34.80 10.39
N ILE A 442 -1.76 34.60 9.37
CA ILE A 442 -0.37 34.13 9.41
C ILE A 442 0.01 33.98 7.93
N SER A 443 0.65 35.04 7.42
CA SER A 443 1.61 34.92 6.33
C SER A 443 2.65 33.87 6.73
N LEU A 444 2.81 32.82 5.92
CA LEU A 444 4.00 31.98 5.92
C LEU A 444 4.93 32.48 4.83
#